data_AF-A0A0S4VR85-F1
#
_entry.id   AF-A0A0S4VR85-F1
#
_cell.length_a   1.000
_cell.length_b   1.000
_cell.length_c   1.000
_cell.angle_alpha   90.00
_cell.angle_beta   90.00
_cell.angle_gamma   90.00
#
_symmetry.space_group_name_H-M   'P 1'
#
loop_
_entity.id
_entity.type
_entity.pdbx_description
1 polymer ?
#
loop_
_entity_poly.entity_id
_entity_poly.type
_entity_poly.pdbx_seq_one_letter_code
_entity_poly.pdbx_strand_id
1 'polypeptide(L)'
;MRIGLHTGGIYPARFAEVLPRLDWVGLDIKTTAPRYDALTGRRGSAAPVDACLDLLLRSHCAFECRTTWHPDWLPEPQLLALAQSLCSRGVKHYAIQAYRSAPGTLATALPSEATQHALAACFSSFSCR
;
A
#
# COMPACT_ATOMS: atom_id res chain seq x y z
N MET A 1 -9.27 1.76 24.28
CA MET A 1 -8.94 2.71 23.19
C MET A 1 -8.19 1.96 22.12
N ARG A 2 -8.44 2.20 20.83
CA ARG A 2 -7.68 1.60 19.72
C ARG A 2 -6.75 2.64 19.10
N ILE A 3 -5.48 2.31 18.92
CA ILE A 3 -4.44 3.18 18.36
C ILE A 3 -4.12 2.70 16.95
N GLY A 4 -4.34 3.58 15.96
CA GLY A 4 -4.02 3.34 14.56
C GLY A 4 -2.88 4.24 14.08
N LEU A 5 -2.02 3.72 13.20
CA LEU A 5 -0.99 4.51 12.52
C LEU A 5 -1.14 4.42 11.00
N HIS A 6 -1.18 5.57 10.33
CA HIS A 6 -1.00 5.67 8.89
C HIS A 6 0.44 6.09 8.59
N THR A 7 1.14 5.37 7.73
CA THR A 7 2.55 5.63 7.45
C THR A 7 2.92 5.29 6.02
N GLY A 8 3.82 6.09 5.45
CA GLY A 8 4.50 5.77 4.19
C GLY A 8 5.72 4.85 4.36
N GLY A 9 6.01 4.39 5.58
CA GLY A 9 7.07 3.41 5.83
C GLY A 9 8.51 3.94 5.70
N ILE A 10 8.73 5.26 5.71
CA ILE A 10 10.06 5.85 5.43
C ILE A 10 11.06 5.79 6.61
N TYR A 11 10.61 5.39 7.82
CA TYR A 11 11.45 5.30 9.04
C TYR A 11 11.28 3.95 9.76
N PRO A 12 11.84 2.85 9.23
CA PRO A 12 11.62 1.50 9.76
C PRO A 12 12.07 1.32 11.22
N ALA A 13 13.17 1.96 11.65
CA ALA A 13 13.63 1.87 13.03
C ALA A 13 12.62 2.46 14.03
N ARG A 14 12.13 3.68 13.76
CA ARG A 14 11.08 4.32 14.57
C ARG A 14 9.77 3.55 14.51
N PHE A 15 9.45 3.00 13.33
CA PHE A 15 8.27 2.17 13.16
C PHE A 15 8.33 0.91 14.05
N ALA A 16 9.48 0.24 14.10
CA ALA A 16 9.68 -0.93 14.95
C ALA A 16 9.51 -0.62 16.45
N GLU A 17 9.96 0.56 16.91
CA GLU A 17 9.81 0.99 18.32
C GLU A 17 8.34 1.18 18.72
N VAL A 18 7.50 1.69 17.79
CA VAL A 18 6.09 1.97 18.11
C VAL A 18 5.15 0.81 17.80
N LEU A 19 5.51 -0.08 16.88
CA LEU A 19 4.67 -1.17 16.39
C LEU A 19 4.02 -2.03 17.50
N PRO A 20 4.71 -2.42 18.59
CA PRO A 20 4.11 -3.21 19.67
C PRO A 20 2.95 -2.53 20.41
N ARG A 21 2.77 -1.22 20.23
CA ARG A 21 1.74 -0.39 20.88
C ARG A 21 0.56 -0.09 19.97
N LEU A 22 0.59 -0.56 18.71
CA LEU A 22 -0.42 -0.25 17.70
C LEU A 22 -1.42 -1.41 17.59
N ASP A 23 -2.70 -1.07 17.56
CA ASP A 23 -3.76 -2.04 17.29
C ASP A 23 -3.95 -2.25 15.78
N TRP A 24 -3.59 -1.24 14.97
CA TRP A 24 -3.74 -1.29 13.52
C TRP A 24 -2.77 -0.37 12.76
N VAL A 25 -2.33 -0.80 11.57
CA VAL A 25 -1.47 0.00 10.67
C VAL A 25 -2.03 0.08 9.25
N GLY A 26 -2.04 1.27 8.67
CA GLY A 26 -2.20 1.49 7.24
C GLY A 26 -0.84 1.85 6.62
N LEU A 27 -0.27 0.93 5.84
CA LEU A 27 1.02 1.13 5.18
C LEU A 27 0.83 1.51 3.72
N ASP A 28 1.36 2.67 3.32
CA ASP A 28 1.29 3.10 1.91
C ASP A 28 2.42 2.46 1.09
N ILE A 29 2.04 1.78 0.01
CA ILE A 29 2.92 1.17 -0.96
C ILE A 29 2.61 1.78 -2.32
N LYS A 30 3.59 2.42 -2.95
CA LYS A 30 3.35 3.26 -4.13
C LYS A 30 3.45 2.51 -5.45
N THR A 31 4.37 1.55 -5.52
CA THR A 31 4.65 0.73 -6.72
C THR A 31 5.58 -0.42 -6.33
N THR A 32 6.01 -1.22 -7.31
CA THR A 32 7.02 -2.26 -7.12
C THR A 32 8.41 -1.67 -6.86
N ALA A 33 9.26 -2.40 -6.13
CA ALA A 33 10.60 -1.91 -5.76
C ALA A 33 11.43 -1.33 -6.92
N PRO A 34 11.47 -1.92 -8.13
CA PRO A 34 12.24 -1.37 -9.26
C PRO A 34 11.75 0.01 -9.75
N ARG A 35 10.50 0.39 -9.46
CA ARG A 35 9.88 1.64 -9.94
C ARG A 35 9.76 2.72 -8.87
N TYR A 36 10.06 2.37 -7.61
CA TYR A 36 9.80 3.21 -6.45
C TYR A 36 10.58 4.53 -6.49
N ASP A 37 11.87 4.45 -6.86
CA ASP A 37 12.74 5.62 -6.93
C ASP A 37 12.28 6.60 -8.02
N ALA A 38 11.89 6.08 -9.19
CA ALA A 38 11.37 6.89 -10.28
C ALA A 38 10.06 7.59 -9.90
N LEU A 39 9.16 6.89 -9.19
CA LEU A 39 7.88 7.44 -8.76
C LEU A 39 8.02 8.47 -7.62
N THR A 40 8.97 8.28 -6.71
CA THR A 40 9.15 9.18 -5.55
C THR A 40 10.19 10.28 -5.75
N GLY A 41 11.00 10.18 -6.81
CA GLY A 41 12.14 11.08 -7.03
C GLY A 41 13.28 10.90 -6.02
N ARG A 42 13.29 9.80 -5.25
CA ARG A 42 14.29 9.56 -4.20
C ARG A 42 14.94 8.19 -4.36
N ARG A 43 16.27 8.16 -4.45
CA ARG A 43 17.05 6.92 -4.52
C ARG A 43 16.89 6.08 -3.25
N GLY A 44 16.74 4.77 -3.39
CA GLY A 44 16.65 3.82 -2.29
C GLY A 44 15.36 3.94 -1.47
N SER A 45 14.30 4.48 -2.07
CA SER A 45 13.02 4.76 -1.39
C SER A 45 12.16 3.52 -1.14
N ALA A 46 12.38 2.45 -1.90
CA ALA A 46 11.70 1.16 -1.70
C ALA A 46 12.11 0.47 -0.39
N ALA A 47 13.42 0.42 -0.12
CA ALA A 47 14.00 -0.36 0.97
C ALA A 47 13.39 -0.09 2.36
N PRO A 48 13.17 1.17 2.81
CA PRO A 48 12.56 1.40 4.11
C PRO A 48 11.09 0.92 4.18
N VAL A 49 10.36 1.03 3.06
CA VAL A 49 8.95 0.58 2.98
C VAL A 49 8.88 -0.95 3.03
N ASP A 50 9.78 -1.62 2.31
CA ASP A 50 9.89 -3.09 2.34
C ASP A 50 10.22 -3.61 3.74
N ALA A 51 11.13 -2.94 4.46
CA ALA A 51 11.45 -3.28 5.84
C ALA A 51 10.25 -3.08 6.79
N CYS A 52 9.45 -2.03 6.59
CA CYS A 52 8.21 -1.83 7.35
C CYS A 52 7.18 -2.93 7.08
N LEU A 53 7.01 -3.34 5.83
CA LEU A 53 6.11 -4.44 5.47
C LEU A 53 6.58 -5.76 6.09
N ASP A 54 7.88 -6.04 6.07
CA ASP A 54 8.46 -7.21 6.71
C ASP A 54 8.22 -7.25 8.23
N LEU A 55 8.30 -6.10 8.90
CA LEU A 55 7.95 -6.00 10.32
C LEU A 55 6.48 -6.30 10.57
N LEU A 56 5.58 -5.77 9.73
CA LEU A 56 4.14 -6.03 9.83
C LEU A 56 3.80 -7.50 9.63
N LEU A 57 4.37 -8.13 8.60
CA LEU A 57 4.13 -9.54 8.28
C LEU A 57 4.57 -10.50 9.40
N ARG A 58 5.59 -10.11 10.19
CA ARG A 58 6.04 -10.86 11.37
C ARG A 58 5.31 -10.48 12.66
N SER A 59 4.52 -9.42 12.65
CA SER A 59 3.82 -8.92 13.83
C SER A 59 2.42 -9.54 13.96
N HIS A 60 1.83 -9.42 15.16
CA HIS A 60 0.41 -9.70 15.38
C HIS A 60 -0.47 -8.45 15.20
N CYS A 61 0.10 -7.32 14.77
CA CYS A 61 -0.64 -6.10 14.53
C CYS A 61 -1.49 -6.25 13.27
N ALA A 62 -2.77 -5.88 13.33
CA ALA A 62 -3.61 -5.85 12.15
C ALA A 62 -3.11 -4.77 11.18
N PHE A 63 -3.11 -5.03 9.88
CA PHE A 63 -2.68 -4.01 8.93
C PHE A 63 -3.38 -4.11 7.57
N GLU A 64 -3.40 -2.98 6.86
CA GLU A 64 -3.87 -2.86 5.48
C GLU A 64 -2.76 -2.19 4.66
N CYS A 65 -2.38 -2.79 3.53
CA CYS A 65 -1.54 -2.12 2.54
C CYS A 65 -2.41 -1.23 1.67
N ARG A 66 -1.91 -0.05 1.28
CA ARG A 66 -2.70 0.91 0.50
C ARG A 66 -1.89 1.51 -0.63
N THR A 67 -2.56 1.79 -1.73
CA THR A 67 -1.93 2.46 -2.88
C THR A 67 -2.81 3.59 -3.37
N THR A 68 -2.29 4.83 -3.29
CA THR A 68 -2.89 5.95 -4.00
C THR A 68 -2.65 5.79 -5.49
N TRP A 69 -3.72 5.75 -6.29
CA TRP A 69 -3.67 5.34 -7.68
C TRP A 69 -4.12 6.44 -8.64
N HIS A 70 -3.36 6.59 -9.71
CA HIS A 70 -3.70 7.33 -10.93
C HIS A 70 -3.09 6.55 -12.11
N PRO A 71 -3.77 6.43 -13.26
CA PRO A 71 -3.28 5.64 -14.40
C PRO A 71 -1.92 6.12 -14.91
N ASP A 72 -1.65 7.44 -14.84
CA ASP A 72 -0.37 8.02 -15.29
C ASP A 72 0.82 7.67 -14.37
N TRP A 73 0.56 7.29 -13.11
CA TRP A 73 1.61 6.97 -12.14
C TRP A 73 1.85 5.46 -12.03
N LEU A 74 0.77 4.69 -12.07
CA LEU A 74 0.79 3.25 -11.92
C LEU A 74 -0.23 2.59 -12.86
N PRO A 75 0.11 2.39 -14.15
CA PRO A 75 -0.77 1.70 -15.10
C PRO A 75 -1.27 0.35 -14.59
N GLU A 76 -2.48 -0.05 -14.99
CA GLU A 76 -3.14 -1.26 -14.47
C GLU A 76 -2.30 -2.54 -14.51
N PRO A 77 -1.52 -2.84 -15.58
CA PRO A 77 -0.64 -4.03 -15.58
C PRO A 77 0.39 -4.00 -14.44
N GLN A 78 0.89 -2.82 -14.08
CA GLN A 78 1.84 -2.67 -12.98
C GLN A 78 1.15 -2.67 -11.62
N LEU A 79 -0.09 -2.18 -11.55
CA LEU A 79 -0.92 -2.31 -10.36
C LEU A 79 -1.19 -3.79 -10.04
N LEU A 80 -1.51 -4.59 -11.05
CA LEU A 80 -1.69 -6.03 -10.92
C LEU A 80 -0.39 -6.73 -10.49
N ALA A 81 0.76 -6.36 -11.08
CA ALA A 81 2.06 -6.89 -10.68
C ALA A 81 2.40 -6.55 -9.21
N LEU A 82 2.09 -5.32 -8.77
CA LEU A 82 2.24 -4.92 -7.37
C LEU A 82 1.35 -5.79 -6.47
N ALA A 83 0.08 -5.95 -6.81
CA ALA A 83 -0.86 -6.75 -6.03
C ALA A 83 -0.44 -8.21 -5.90
N GLN A 84 0.02 -8.82 -7.00
CA GLN A 84 0.58 -10.17 -6.98
C GLN A 84 1.79 -10.26 -6.03
N SER A 85 2.73 -9.32 -6.12
CA SER A 85 3.88 -9.28 -5.21
C SER A 85 3.48 -9.15 -3.74
N LEU A 86 2.45 -8.35 -3.42
CA LEU A 86 1.96 -8.19 -2.04
C LEU A 86 1.28 -9.46 -1.54
N CYS A 87 0.39 -10.04 -2.37
CA CYS A 87 -0.28 -11.30 -2.07
C CYS A 87 0.72 -12.43 -1.84
N SER A 88 1.72 -12.59 -2.71
CA SER A 88 2.76 -13.63 -2.57
C SER A 88 3.61 -13.47 -1.31
N ARG A 89 3.74 -12.25 -0.78
CA ARG A 89 4.41 -12.00 0.51
C ARG A 89 3.52 -12.27 1.72
N GLY A 90 2.23 -12.54 1.52
CA GLY A 90 1.27 -12.84 2.60
C GLY A 90 0.42 -11.64 3.05
N VAL A 91 0.39 -10.54 2.30
CA VAL A 91 -0.55 -9.45 2.56
C VAL A 91 -1.98 -9.94 2.33
N LYS A 92 -2.86 -9.69 3.30
CA LYS A 92 -4.26 -10.16 3.27
C LYS A 92 -5.29 -9.05 3.04
N HIS A 93 -4.93 -7.80 3.34
CA HIS A 93 -5.82 -6.65 3.26
C HIS A 93 -5.16 -5.56 2.40
N TYR A 94 -5.81 -5.19 1.31
CA TYR A 94 -5.27 -4.22 0.35
C TYR A 94 -6.35 -3.23 -0.10
N ALA A 95 -5.99 -1.96 -0.19
CA ALA A 95 -6.89 -0.92 -0.66
C ALA A 95 -6.29 -0.05 -1.75
N ILE A 96 -7.06 0.16 -2.81
CA ILE A 96 -6.79 1.20 -3.80
C ILE A 96 -7.50 2.47 -3.35
N GLN A 97 -6.74 3.55 -3.32
CA GLN A 97 -7.23 4.88 -3.02
C GLN A 97 -7.12 5.73 -4.29
N ALA A 98 -8.23 6.09 -4.88
CA ALA A 98 -8.23 6.91 -6.08
C ALA A 98 -7.63 8.28 -5.77
N TYR A 99 -6.70 8.74 -6.61
CA TYR A 99 -6.14 10.07 -6.47
C TYR A 99 -7.22 11.15 -6.59
N ARG A 100 -7.10 12.17 -5.74
CA ARG A 100 -7.96 13.36 -5.69
C ARG A 100 -7.06 14.57 -5.64
N SER A 101 -7.36 15.59 -6.45
CA SER A 101 -6.56 16.82 -6.50
C SER A 101 -6.67 17.65 -5.23
N ALA A 102 -7.80 17.55 -4.51
CA ALA A 102 -7.99 18.14 -3.21
C ALA A 102 -8.96 17.32 -2.34
N PRO A 103 -8.96 17.50 -1.01
CA PRO A 103 -9.95 16.89 -0.15
C PRO A 103 -11.38 17.25 -0.59
N GLY A 104 -12.28 16.26 -0.63
CA GLY A 104 -13.67 16.45 -1.04
C GLY A 104 -13.92 16.46 -2.56
N THR A 105 -12.88 16.45 -3.39
CA THR A 105 -13.08 16.35 -4.85
C THR A 105 -13.37 14.91 -5.27
N LEU A 106 -14.14 14.75 -6.36
CA LEU A 106 -14.32 13.44 -6.98
C LEU A 106 -12.98 12.91 -7.49
N ALA A 107 -12.80 11.60 -7.41
CA ALA A 107 -11.70 10.94 -8.07
C ALA A 107 -11.90 11.04 -9.59
N THR A 108 -10.83 11.31 -10.31
CA THR A 108 -10.88 11.44 -11.78
C THR A 108 -10.78 10.11 -12.49
N ALA A 109 -10.21 9.09 -11.85
CA ALA A 109 -10.04 7.76 -12.42
C ALA A 109 -10.10 6.68 -11.33
N LEU A 110 -10.66 5.52 -11.70
CA LEU A 110 -10.58 4.27 -10.96
C LEU A 110 -10.02 3.19 -11.88
N PRO A 111 -9.39 2.13 -11.36
CA PRO A 111 -9.02 0.99 -12.19
C PRO A 111 -10.27 0.40 -12.86
N SER A 112 -10.10 -0.19 -14.04
CA SER A 112 -11.17 -0.90 -14.74
C SER A 112 -11.82 -1.96 -13.85
N GLU A 113 -13.09 -2.28 -14.09
CA GLU A 113 -13.82 -3.30 -13.33
C GLU A 113 -13.12 -4.66 -13.38
N ALA A 114 -12.56 -5.03 -14.54
CA ALA A 114 -11.75 -6.24 -14.70
C ALA A 114 -10.52 -6.23 -13.79
N THR A 115 -9.80 -5.10 -13.71
CA THR A 115 -8.67 -4.96 -12.80
C THR A 115 -9.11 -4.99 -11.34
N GLN A 116 -10.21 -4.33 -10.97
CA GLN A 116 -10.74 -4.39 -9.60
C GLN A 116 -11.11 -5.83 -9.20
N HIS A 117 -11.71 -6.60 -10.10
CA HIS A 117 -12.04 -8.01 -9.85
C HIS A 117 -10.78 -8.87 -9.67
N ALA A 118 -9.76 -8.68 -10.52
CA ALA A 118 -8.49 -9.38 -10.40
C ALA A 118 -7.77 -9.05 -9.09
N LEU A 119 -7.80 -7.78 -8.66
CA LEU A 119 -7.25 -7.36 -7.37
C LEU A 119 -8.00 -7.99 -6.20
N ALA A 120 -9.34 -8.00 -6.23
CA ALA A 120 -10.15 -8.59 -5.18
C ALA A 120 -9.87 -10.08 -4.98
N ALA A 121 -9.57 -10.82 -6.06
CA ALA A 121 -9.23 -12.24 -5.99
C ALA A 121 -7.89 -12.53 -5.29
N CYS A 122 -6.99 -11.54 -5.15
CA CYS A 122 -5.68 -11.72 -4.52
C CYS A 122 -5.70 -11.60 -2.99
N PHE A 123 -6.73 -10.99 -2.39
CA PHE A 123 -6.70 -10.59 -0.98
C PHE A 123 -7.92 -11.12 -0.23
N SER A 124 -7.76 -11.43 1.06
CA SER A 124 -8.88 -11.78 1.93
C SER A 124 -9.85 -10.60 2.09
N SER A 125 -9.36 -9.37 1.98
CA SER A 125 -10.17 -8.17 1.91
C SER A 125 -9.55 -7.18 0.94
N PHE A 126 -10.39 -6.67 0.04
CA PHE A 126 -10.02 -5.67 -0.94
C PHE A 126 -11.03 -4.53 -0.95
N SER A 127 -10.58 -3.30 -1.12
CA SER A 127 -11.46 -2.16 -1.38
C SER A 127 -10.87 -1.19 -2.38
N CYS A 128 -11.74 -0.50 -3.12
CA CYS A 128 -11.40 0.59 -4.02
C CYS A 128 -12.24 1.81 -3.60
N ARG A 129 -11.60 2.93 -3.26
CA ARG A 129 -12.24 4.09 -2.61
C ARG A 129 -11.61 5.44 -2.99
#